data_AF-A0A7X1SM67-F1
#
_entry.id   AF-A0A7X1SM67-F1
#
_cell.length_a   1.000
_cell.length_b   1.000
_cell.length_c   1.000
_cell.angle_alpha   90.00
_cell.angle_beta   90.00
_cell.angle_gamma   90.00
#
_symmetry.space_group_name_H-M   'P 1'
#
loop_
_entity.id
_entity.type
_entity.pdbx_description
1 polymer ?
#
loop_
_entity_poly.entity_id
_entity_poly.type
_entity_poly.pdbx_seq_one_letter_code
_entity_poly.pdbx_strand_id
1 'polypeptide(L)'
;MIKIIYKQDPLSEDKTIEHAETLGQWLTSKYDHMPEHVRIFHTTSNMDHAEISFANEVTPKNAYELKQLDFLPGTFIVIENPKGMDPITLAWIVVASIVMGVAVALLMPVPSITQTNQNNNQSSSANNELSNRENKTRVNGRIADIYGAAHDTPDLITVPYKVYENNVEVEHVVGCIGRGHYKINGAYDGETNIVDIAGASVEVYRPGVDIVSGEPYFSLGTEITTPPLTVQHQNSVNGQILRPADTQSLEGTNYLLFAYPNEILRASANNTDLTTKFVSNDRVEITNASFTFNGQTYDLNGTYSVLSVADDRMALSNPAAVNSNWLKLKELSNQQTTALSPKISSIGEKWIGPFILDNVERSRVLCNFVATNGLYTVSAGGNQGAVNVTIEVEVTPVNESGAAIGNPMLKQIILKGSAKSRQTVGATLDMVTFQGRCSVRARRLTPTPAVTTVVDEVKWQALYGAYPLQSTVYEHETVFRARTYATTGA
;
A
#
# COMPACT_ATOMS: atom_id res chain seq x y z
N MET A 1 28.84 -16.85 -20.34
CA MET A 1 29.44 -15.62 -20.90
C MET A 1 28.49 -14.47 -20.64
N ILE A 2 29.00 -13.42 -19.99
CA ILE A 2 28.29 -12.16 -19.76
C ILE A 2 28.38 -11.27 -21.01
N LYS A 3 27.46 -10.32 -21.12
CA LYS A 3 27.47 -9.29 -22.18
C LYS A 3 28.00 -7.99 -21.58
N ILE A 4 28.89 -7.31 -22.31
CA ILE A 4 29.47 -6.04 -21.88
C ILE A 4 29.18 -4.99 -22.94
N ILE A 5 28.49 -3.91 -22.57
CA ILE A 5 28.23 -2.75 -23.40
C ILE A 5 29.20 -1.65 -22.97
N TYR A 6 30.17 -1.34 -23.82
CA TYR A 6 31.15 -0.31 -23.58
C TYR A 6 30.78 1.00 -24.29
N LYS A 7 30.85 2.12 -23.57
CA LYS A 7 30.55 3.48 -24.06
C LYS A 7 31.58 4.50 -23.57
N GLN A 8 31.86 5.51 -24.39
CA GLN A 8 32.72 6.65 -24.01
C GLN A 8 31.97 7.76 -23.27
N ASP A 9 30.64 7.79 -23.36
CA ASP A 9 29.77 8.74 -22.66
C ASP A 9 28.36 8.12 -22.49
N PRO A 10 27.60 8.44 -21.41
CA PRO A 10 26.26 7.88 -21.17
C PRO A 10 25.26 8.14 -22.30
N LEU A 11 25.37 9.30 -22.97
CA LEU A 11 24.48 9.74 -24.03
C LEU A 11 24.98 9.35 -25.44
N SER A 12 26.17 8.75 -25.54
CA SER A 12 26.70 8.27 -26.81
C SER A 12 25.80 7.19 -27.42
N GLU A 13 25.37 7.42 -28.67
CA GLU A 13 24.70 6.40 -29.49
C GLU A 13 25.68 5.30 -29.91
N ASP A 14 26.96 5.65 -30.08
CA ASP A 14 28.03 4.71 -30.38
C ASP A 14 28.36 3.86 -29.15
N LYS A 15 28.28 2.53 -29.33
CA LYS A 15 28.57 1.52 -28.31
C LYS A 15 29.33 0.33 -28.91
N THR A 16 30.20 -0.27 -28.13
CA THR A 16 30.84 -1.55 -28.48
C THR A 16 30.26 -2.64 -27.60
N ILE A 17 29.88 -3.77 -28.20
CA ILE A 17 29.37 -4.93 -27.45
C ILE A 17 30.44 -6.02 -27.47
N GLU A 18 30.86 -6.44 -26.29
CA GLU A 18 31.85 -7.49 -26.08
C GLU A 18 31.25 -8.61 -25.21
N HIS A 19 31.85 -9.80 -25.25
CA HIS A 19 31.45 -10.94 -24.43
C HIS A 19 32.66 -11.47 -23.66
N ALA A 20 32.46 -11.78 -22.39
CA ALA A 20 33.50 -12.30 -21.50
C ALA A 20 32.97 -13.43 -20.62
N GLU A 21 33.86 -14.25 -20.05
CA GLU A 21 33.44 -15.24 -19.05
C GLU A 21 33.07 -14.56 -17.73
N THR A 22 33.88 -13.61 -17.27
CA THR A 22 33.62 -12.78 -16.10
C THR A 22 33.98 -11.31 -16.33
N LEU A 23 33.42 -10.41 -15.52
CA LEU A 23 33.71 -8.97 -15.61
C LEU A 23 35.16 -8.69 -15.19
N GLY A 24 35.65 -9.37 -14.15
CA GLY A 24 37.03 -9.23 -13.67
C GLY A 24 38.06 -9.60 -14.74
N GLN A 25 37.83 -10.67 -15.50
CA GLN A 25 38.72 -11.04 -16.61
C GLN A 25 38.73 -9.95 -17.69
N TRP A 26 37.57 -9.41 -18.04
CA TRP A 26 37.45 -8.36 -19.04
C TRP A 26 38.19 -7.09 -18.62
N LEU A 27 37.93 -6.60 -17.40
CA LEU A 27 38.57 -5.39 -16.85
C LEU A 27 40.09 -5.54 -16.77
N THR A 28 40.59 -6.68 -16.30
CA THR A 28 42.03 -6.94 -16.16
C THR A 28 42.74 -7.06 -17.51
N SER A 29 42.02 -7.37 -18.59
CA SER A 29 42.59 -7.38 -19.95
C SER A 29 42.65 -5.99 -20.60
N LYS A 30 41.81 -5.04 -20.14
CA LYS A 30 41.73 -3.66 -20.66
C LYS A 30 42.56 -2.67 -19.85
N TYR A 31 42.71 -2.87 -18.54
CA TYR A 31 43.34 -1.89 -17.64
C TYR A 31 44.33 -2.56 -16.68
N ASP A 32 45.53 -1.98 -16.55
CA ASP A 32 46.51 -2.39 -15.54
C ASP A 32 46.05 -2.04 -14.11
N HIS A 33 45.29 -0.95 -13.97
CA HIS A 33 44.66 -0.49 -12.73
C HIS A 33 43.30 0.17 -13.05
N MET A 34 42.32 0.05 -12.16
CA MET A 34 40.98 0.61 -12.39
C MET A 34 41.03 2.14 -12.54
N PRO A 35 40.59 2.71 -13.68
CA PRO A 35 40.59 4.16 -13.86
C PRO A 35 39.47 4.83 -13.03
N GLU A 36 39.77 5.96 -12.39
CA GLU A 36 38.80 6.69 -11.52
C GLU A 36 37.56 7.24 -12.26
N HIS A 37 37.62 7.32 -13.58
CA HIS A 37 36.56 7.86 -14.45
C HIS A 37 35.70 6.77 -15.12
N VAL A 38 35.94 5.51 -14.77
CA VAL A 38 35.13 4.38 -15.23
C VAL A 38 33.99 4.15 -14.25
N ARG A 39 32.77 4.04 -14.78
CA ARG A 39 31.59 3.62 -14.01
C ARG A 39 30.97 2.39 -14.64
N ILE A 40 30.57 1.43 -13.81
CA ILE A 40 30.03 0.15 -14.23
C ILE A 40 28.63 0.00 -13.68
N PHE A 41 27.70 -0.40 -14.54
CA PHE A 41 26.31 -0.66 -14.20
C PHE A 41 25.96 -2.09 -14.54
N HIS A 42 25.08 -2.72 -13.76
CA HIS A 42 24.63 -4.09 -13.99
C HIS A 42 23.13 -4.15 -14.21
N THR A 43 22.71 -4.98 -15.16
CA THR A 43 21.32 -5.35 -15.36
C THR A 43 21.19 -6.84 -15.62
N THR A 44 20.11 -7.43 -15.13
CA THR A 44 19.73 -8.81 -15.43
C THR A 44 19.11 -8.96 -16.83
N SER A 45 18.80 -7.85 -17.52
CA SER A 45 18.29 -7.84 -18.90
C SER A 45 19.41 -8.00 -19.94
N ASN A 46 19.11 -8.67 -21.05
CA ASN A 46 20.01 -8.82 -22.22
C ASN A 46 19.75 -7.80 -23.34
N MET A 47 18.87 -6.83 -23.12
CA MET A 47 18.51 -5.80 -24.10
C MET A 47 19.71 -4.92 -24.48
N ASP A 48 19.75 -4.46 -25.73
CA ASP A 48 20.80 -3.57 -26.25
C ASP A 48 20.70 -2.12 -25.71
N HIS A 49 19.57 -1.79 -25.09
CA HIS A 49 19.26 -0.49 -24.48
C HIS A 49 18.96 -0.72 -23.00
N ALA A 50 20.02 -0.93 -22.21
CA ALA A 50 19.91 -1.12 -20.78
C ALA A 50 19.93 0.22 -20.04
N GLU A 51 19.08 0.35 -19.01
CA GLU A 51 18.91 1.58 -18.23
C GLU A 51 20.15 1.85 -17.36
N ILE A 52 20.77 3.02 -17.55
CA ILE A 52 21.83 3.52 -16.67
C ILE A 52 21.15 4.31 -15.56
N SER A 53 21.22 3.79 -14.33
CA SER A 53 20.65 4.40 -13.13
C SER A 53 21.62 4.26 -11.97
N PHE A 54 21.60 5.22 -11.04
CA PHE A 54 22.42 5.15 -9.82
C PHE A 54 22.13 3.89 -8.99
N ALA A 55 20.90 3.40 -9.01
CA ALA A 55 20.50 2.19 -8.30
C ALA A 55 21.18 0.91 -8.81
N ASN A 56 21.67 0.95 -10.06
CA ASN A 56 22.26 -0.19 -10.74
C ASN A 56 23.78 -0.03 -10.92
N GLU A 57 24.39 1.00 -10.32
CA GLU A 57 25.84 1.17 -10.36
C GLU A 57 26.52 0.14 -9.45
N VAL A 58 27.45 -0.61 -10.03
CA VAL A 58 28.23 -1.66 -9.38
C VAL A 58 29.74 -1.45 -9.56
N THR A 59 30.19 -0.21 -9.74
CA THR A 59 31.62 0.12 -9.90
C THR A 59 32.42 -0.40 -8.70
N PRO A 60 33.28 -1.43 -8.87
CA PRO A 60 33.95 -2.07 -7.74
C PRO A 60 35.08 -1.18 -7.21
N LYS A 61 35.12 -1.00 -5.89
CA LYS A 61 36.10 -0.13 -5.21
C LYS A 61 37.30 -0.89 -4.67
N ASN A 62 37.21 -2.22 -4.61
CA ASN A 62 38.28 -3.09 -4.13
C ASN A 62 38.19 -4.47 -4.80
N ALA A 63 39.24 -5.27 -4.63
CA ALA A 63 39.33 -6.61 -5.25
C ALA A 63 38.28 -7.59 -4.74
N TYR A 64 37.72 -7.37 -3.55
CA TYR A 64 36.66 -8.22 -2.99
C TYR A 64 35.32 -7.97 -3.69
N GLU A 65 34.95 -6.70 -3.87
CA GLU A 65 33.76 -6.29 -4.62
C GLU A 65 33.84 -6.76 -6.08
N LEU A 66 35.00 -6.65 -6.73
CA LEU A 66 35.18 -7.15 -8.10
C LEU A 66 34.87 -8.65 -8.22
N LYS A 67 35.34 -9.45 -7.26
CA LYS A 67 35.05 -10.90 -7.22
C LYS A 67 33.58 -11.21 -7.01
N GLN A 68 32.83 -10.35 -6.32
CA GLN A 68 31.38 -10.55 -6.15
C GLN A 68 30.64 -10.35 -7.48
N LEU A 69 31.12 -9.43 -8.34
CA LEU A 69 30.51 -9.16 -9.65
C LEU A 69 30.68 -10.30 -10.64
N ASP A 70 31.73 -11.12 -10.49
CA ASP A 70 31.96 -12.29 -11.35
C ASP A 70 30.85 -13.36 -11.23
N PHE A 71 30.06 -13.33 -10.16
CA PHE A 71 28.93 -14.24 -9.96
C PHE A 71 27.60 -13.71 -10.51
N LEU A 72 27.56 -12.46 -11.00
CA LEU A 72 26.33 -11.84 -11.48
C LEU A 72 26.08 -12.18 -12.96
N PRO A 73 24.96 -12.85 -13.29
CA PRO A 73 24.57 -13.07 -14.67
C PRO A 73 23.99 -11.79 -15.30
N GLY A 74 24.05 -11.67 -16.62
CA GLY A 74 23.39 -10.60 -17.37
C GLY A 74 24.35 -9.68 -18.13
N THR A 75 23.97 -8.40 -18.22
CA THR A 75 24.69 -7.39 -19.00
C THR A 75 25.33 -6.36 -18.07
N PHE A 76 26.62 -6.09 -18.30
CA PHE A 76 27.33 -4.98 -17.69
C PHE A 76 27.48 -3.84 -18.68
N ILE A 77 27.29 -2.61 -18.22
CA ILE A 77 27.49 -1.39 -19.00
C ILE A 77 28.69 -0.67 -18.40
N VAL A 78 29.72 -0.44 -19.20
CA VAL A 78 30.95 0.23 -18.78
C VAL A 78 31.03 1.57 -19.50
N ILE A 79 31.11 2.64 -18.72
CA ILE A 79 31.21 4.01 -19.21
C ILE A 79 32.57 4.57 -18.82
N GLU A 80 33.41 4.89 -19.80
CA GLU A 80 34.71 5.52 -19.59
C GLU A 80 34.64 6.99 -20.04
N ASN A 81 34.46 7.90 -19.08
CA ASN A 81 34.31 9.33 -19.40
C ASN A 81 35.65 9.94 -19.87
N PRO A 82 35.65 10.89 -20.81
CA PRO A 82 36.89 11.49 -21.32
C PRO A 82 37.67 12.25 -20.23
N LYS A 83 38.99 12.07 -20.20
CA LYS A 83 39.91 12.69 -19.24
C LYS A 83 39.93 14.22 -19.41
N GLY A 84 39.74 14.96 -18.30
CA GLY A 84 39.98 16.41 -18.23
C GLY A 84 38.77 17.31 -18.00
N MET A 85 37.60 16.77 -17.65
CA MET A 85 36.39 17.55 -17.35
C MET A 85 36.16 17.67 -15.83
N ASP A 86 35.74 18.86 -15.37
CA ASP A 86 35.48 19.16 -13.96
C ASP A 86 34.45 18.17 -13.35
N PRO A 87 34.70 17.60 -12.15
CA PRO A 87 33.77 16.70 -11.46
C PRO A 87 32.34 17.26 -11.30
N ILE A 88 32.15 18.58 -11.25
CA ILE A 88 30.82 19.19 -11.22
C ILE A 88 30.10 19.02 -12.58
N THR A 89 30.79 19.24 -13.70
CA THR A 89 30.23 19.08 -15.05
C THR A 89 29.92 17.61 -15.36
N LEU A 90 30.74 16.67 -14.86
CA LEU A 90 30.50 15.23 -14.95
C LEU A 90 29.22 14.80 -14.19
N ALA A 91 28.95 15.39 -13.03
CA ALA A 91 27.71 15.12 -12.30
C ALA A 91 26.46 15.55 -13.09
N TRP A 92 26.51 16.70 -13.78
CA TRP A 92 25.39 17.19 -14.60
C TRP A 92 25.11 16.35 -15.85
N ILE A 93 26.15 15.84 -16.53
CA ILE A 93 25.98 15.00 -17.74
C ILE A 93 25.40 13.62 -17.36
N VAL A 94 25.86 13.03 -16.26
CA VAL A 94 25.28 11.80 -15.71
C VAL A 94 23.81 12.02 -15.30
N VAL A 95 23.49 13.17 -14.68
CA VAL A 95 22.11 13.53 -14.29
C VAL A 95 21.19 13.77 -15.48
N ALA A 96 21.68 14.31 -16.60
CA ALA A 96 20.87 14.52 -17.81
C ALA A 96 20.42 13.21 -18.48
N SER A 97 21.17 12.12 -18.30
CA SER A 97 20.79 10.77 -18.75
C SER A 97 19.97 9.96 -17.73
N ILE A 98 19.85 10.43 -16.48
CA ILE A 98 19.01 9.80 -15.46
C ILE A 98 17.57 10.24 -15.72
N VAL A 99 16.73 9.33 -16.19
CA VAL A 99 15.28 9.43 -15.96
C VAL A 99 15.09 9.46 -14.45
N MET A 100 14.87 10.65 -13.89
CA MET A 100 14.71 10.86 -12.46
C MET A 100 13.47 10.13 -11.94
N GLY A 101 13.69 8.94 -11.40
CA GLY A 101 12.89 8.37 -10.31
C GLY A 101 13.31 8.95 -8.95
N VAL A 102 13.55 10.27 -8.84
CA VAL A 102 14.09 10.92 -7.63
C VAL A 102 13.10 11.93 -7.04
N ALA A 103 11.93 11.44 -6.65
CA ALA A 103 11.12 12.09 -5.62
C ALA A 103 10.88 11.21 -4.38
N VAL A 104 11.26 9.92 -4.43
CA VAL A 104 11.01 8.99 -3.31
C VAL A 104 12.26 8.79 -2.44
N ALA A 105 13.48 8.86 -2.99
CA ALA A 105 14.69 8.49 -2.24
C ALA A 105 15.16 9.49 -1.16
N LEU A 106 14.87 10.79 -1.29
CA LEU A 106 15.29 11.81 -0.30
C LEU A 106 14.24 12.08 0.79
N LEU A 107 13.02 11.53 0.63
CA LEU A 107 11.92 11.62 1.60
C LEU A 107 11.55 10.27 2.22
N MET A 108 12.15 9.16 1.74
CA MET A 108 12.13 7.94 2.51
C MET A 108 12.93 8.20 3.79
N PRO A 109 12.37 8.00 4.99
CA PRO A 109 13.23 7.77 6.13
C PRO A 109 14.19 6.69 5.67
N VAL A 110 15.50 6.93 5.86
CA VAL A 110 16.49 5.84 5.90
C VAL A 110 15.76 4.70 6.59
N PRO A 111 15.68 3.47 6.05
CA PRO A 111 15.28 2.40 6.91
C PRO A 111 16.26 2.53 8.07
N SER A 112 15.75 3.03 9.21
CA SER A 112 16.15 2.44 10.44
C SER A 112 16.04 0.98 10.07
N ILE A 113 17.16 0.29 10.16
CA ILE A 113 17.08 -1.03 10.73
C ILE A 113 16.23 -0.75 11.97
N THR A 114 14.90 -0.86 11.83
CA THR A 114 14.08 -1.44 12.85
C THR A 114 14.96 -2.60 13.17
N GLN A 115 15.63 -2.50 14.32
CA GLN A 115 15.97 -3.71 15.03
C GLN A 115 14.64 -4.43 14.97
N THR A 116 14.54 -5.37 14.02
CA THR A 116 13.59 -6.41 14.12
C THR A 116 13.90 -6.85 15.53
N ASN A 117 12.97 -6.61 16.45
CA ASN A 117 12.94 -7.33 17.69
C ASN A 117 12.64 -8.82 17.35
N GLN A 118 13.33 -9.38 16.36
CA GLN A 118 13.87 -10.73 16.29
C GLN A 118 15.13 -10.82 17.18
N ASN A 119 15.25 -9.97 18.19
CA ASN A 119 15.90 -10.38 19.43
C ASN A 119 15.12 -11.58 19.95
N ASN A 120 15.62 -12.79 19.69
CA ASN A 120 15.72 -13.97 20.57
C ASN A 120 14.75 -14.14 21.76
N ASN A 121 13.54 -13.60 21.69
CA ASN A 121 12.42 -14.11 22.44
C ASN A 121 12.01 -15.35 21.67
N GLN A 122 12.62 -16.47 22.07
CA GLN A 122 11.94 -17.76 22.02
C GLN A 122 10.52 -17.47 22.49
N SER A 123 9.60 -17.30 21.55
CA SER A 123 8.22 -16.96 21.88
C SER A 123 7.81 -18.02 22.90
N SER A 124 7.28 -17.61 24.04
CA SER A 124 6.67 -18.59 24.92
C SER A 124 5.40 -19.07 24.24
N SER A 125 5.02 -20.33 24.43
CA SER A 125 3.69 -20.79 24.02
C SER A 125 2.67 -19.98 24.81
N ALA A 126 1.54 -19.59 24.20
CA ALA A 126 0.48 -18.86 24.91
C ALA A 126 0.03 -19.63 26.18
N ASN A 127 0.08 -20.96 26.14
CA ASN A 127 -0.19 -21.83 27.29
C ASN A 127 0.79 -21.66 28.47
N ASN A 128 2.02 -21.25 28.17
CA ASN A 128 3.10 -21.08 29.13
C ASN A 128 3.30 -19.62 29.54
N GLU A 129 2.40 -18.72 29.15
CA GLU A 129 2.43 -17.32 29.57
C GLU A 129 1.65 -17.12 30.87
N LEU A 130 2.20 -16.29 31.76
CA LEU A 130 1.66 -16.00 33.08
C LEU A 130 0.49 -14.98 33.01
N SER A 131 0.44 -14.15 31.96
CA SER A 131 -0.56 -13.10 31.74
C SER A 131 -0.75 -12.84 30.24
N ASN A 132 -1.93 -12.34 29.84
CA ASN A 132 -2.31 -12.01 28.44
C ASN A 132 -2.15 -13.17 27.45
N ARG A 133 -2.79 -14.30 27.76
CA ARG A 133 -2.82 -15.46 26.85
C ARG A 133 -3.74 -15.15 25.68
N GLU A 134 -3.14 -14.98 24.51
CA GLU A 134 -3.84 -14.77 23.25
C GLU A 134 -3.31 -15.73 22.20
N ASN A 135 -4.18 -16.17 21.28
CA ASN A 135 -3.75 -17.00 20.15
C ASN A 135 -2.78 -16.19 19.27
N LYS A 136 -1.60 -16.75 18.99
CA LYS A 136 -0.58 -16.08 18.18
C LYS A 136 0.12 -17.06 17.25
N THR A 137 0.56 -16.56 16.10
CA THR A 137 1.34 -17.36 15.15
C THR A 137 2.78 -17.51 15.65
N ARG A 138 3.29 -18.74 15.69
CA ARG A 138 4.65 -19.07 16.17
C ARG A 138 5.41 -19.87 15.13
N VAL A 139 5.86 -19.20 14.07
CA VAL A 139 6.65 -19.83 13.00
C VAL A 139 7.95 -20.42 13.59
N ASN A 140 8.25 -21.68 13.25
CA ASN A 140 9.37 -22.47 13.78
C ASN A 140 9.37 -22.66 15.31
N GLY A 141 8.25 -22.36 15.98
CA GLY A 141 8.06 -22.65 17.39
C GLY A 141 7.87 -24.14 17.66
N ARG A 142 8.09 -24.55 18.91
CA ARG A 142 7.66 -25.88 19.37
C ARG A 142 6.14 -25.94 19.39
N ILE A 143 5.60 -27.05 18.91
CA ILE A 143 4.18 -27.42 19.02
C ILE A 143 3.90 -27.89 20.45
N ALA A 144 2.74 -27.54 21.00
CA ALA A 144 2.34 -27.96 22.33
C ALA A 144 2.13 -29.49 22.40
N ASP A 145 2.54 -30.09 23.51
CA ASP A 145 2.30 -31.51 23.84
C ASP A 145 1.63 -31.54 25.23
N ILE A 146 0.30 -31.42 25.23
CA ILE A 146 -0.49 -31.14 26.45
C ILE A 146 -0.89 -32.47 27.09
N TYR A 147 -0.48 -32.68 28.34
CA TYR A 147 -0.87 -33.84 29.14
C TYR A 147 -1.88 -33.45 30.23
N GLY A 148 -2.91 -34.27 30.41
CA GLY A 148 -3.97 -34.03 31.40
C GLY A 148 -5.10 -33.14 30.90
N ALA A 149 -5.92 -32.63 31.82
CA ALA A 149 -7.02 -31.71 31.52
C ALA A 149 -6.59 -30.27 31.80
N ALA A 150 -6.64 -29.41 30.79
CA ALA A 150 -6.26 -28.00 30.89
C ALA A 150 -7.12 -27.13 29.97
N HIS A 151 -7.17 -25.83 30.26
CA HIS A 151 -7.59 -24.83 29.29
C HIS A 151 -6.41 -24.53 28.36
N ASP A 152 -6.64 -24.67 27.07
CA ASP A 152 -5.67 -24.45 26.02
C ASP A 152 -5.97 -23.13 25.31
N THR A 153 -4.92 -22.35 25.04
CA THR A 153 -4.94 -21.19 24.14
C THR A 153 -4.07 -21.56 22.94
N PRO A 154 -4.65 -22.22 21.92
CA PRO A 154 -3.91 -22.80 20.81
C PRO A 154 -3.00 -21.81 20.07
N ASP A 155 -1.91 -22.32 19.51
CA ASP A 155 -1.07 -21.52 18.60
C ASP A 155 -1.77 -21.40 17.23
N LEU A 156 -1.62 -20.26 16.56
CA LEU A 156 -2.22 -20.05 15.23
C LEU A 156 -1.32 -20.61 14.14
N ILE A 157 -1.92 -21.30 13.16
CA ILE A 157 -1.21 -21.81 11.98
C ILE A 157 -0.98 -20.68 10.97
N THR A 158 -1.95 -19.79 10.84
CA THR A 158 -1.91 -18.63 9.95
C THR A 158 -2.46 -17.40 10.67
N VAL A 159 -2.14 -16.21 10.16
CA VAL A 159 -2.71 -14.95 10.66
C VAL A 159 -4.23 -14.99 10.43
N PRO A 160 -5.06 -14.64 11.43
CA PRO A 160 -6.50 -14.51 11.25
C PRO A 160 -6.83 -13.44 10.23
N TYR A 161 -7.95 -13.61 9.53
CA TYR A 161 -8.45 -12.59 8.62
C TYR A 161 -9.93 -12.35 8.85
N LYS A 162 -10.34 -11.12 8.56
CA LYS A 162 -11.71 -10.68 8.75
C LYS A 162 -12.35 -10.37 7.41
N VAL A 163 -13.61 -10.75 7.26
CA VAL A 163 -14.45 -10.44 6.09
C VAL A 163 -15.83 -10.01 6.54
N TYR A 164 -16.57 -9.32 5.68
CA TYR A 164 -17.96 -8.98 5.93
C TYR A 164 -18.89 -9.97 5.23
N GLU A 165 -19.78 -10.55 6.03
CA GLU A 165 -20.87 -11.37 5.55
C GLU A 165 -22.19 -10.77 6.04
N ASN A 166 -23.07 -10.40 5.10
CA ASN A 166 -24.36 -9.77 5.41
C ASN A 166 -24.26 -8.55 6.35
N ASN A 167 -23.27 -7.68 6.12
CA ASN A 167 -22.94 -6.49 6.94
C ASN A 167 -22.34 -6.77 8.31
N VAL A 168 -22.07 -8.03 8.67
CA VAL A 168 -21.41 -8.38 9.94
C VAL A 168 -19.97 -8.78 9.67
N GLU A 169 -19.04 -8.26 10.47
CA GLU A 169 -17.64 -8.66 10.41
C GLU A 169 -17.49 -10.07 11.00
N VAL A 170 -16.80 -10.93 10.26
CA VAL A 170 -16.57 -12.33 10.56
C VAL A 170 -15.08 -12.58 10.51
N GLU A 171 -14.52 -13.12 11.59
CA GLU A 171 -13.13 -13.53 11.67
C GLU A 171 -12.98 -15.03 11.41
N HIS A 172 -11.98 -15.39 10.60
CA HIS A 172 -11.61 -16.77 10.33
C HIS A 172 -10.26 -17.07 10.95
N VAL A 173 -10.20 -18.21 11.66
CA VAL A 173 -9.03 -18.66 12.40
C VAL A 173 -8.72 -20.12 12.05
N VAL A 174 -7.43 -20.41 11.92
CA VAL A 174 -6.92 -21.79 11.85
C VAL A 174 -5.77 -21.91 12.85
N GLY A 175 -5.83 -22.92 13.71
CA GLY A 175 -4.81 -23.10 14.75
C GLY A 175 -4.57 -24.54 15.14
N CYS A 176 -3.49 -24.75 15.88
CA CYS A 176 -2.99 -26.04 16.34
C CYS A 176 -3.15 -26.14 17.85
N ILE A 177 -3.97 -27.10 18.30
CA ILE A 177 -4.17 -27.41 19.73
C ILE A 177 -2.91 -28.08 20.29
N GLY A 178 -2.33 -29.00 19.53
CA GLY A 178 -1.10 -29.66 19.91
C GLY A 178 -0.85 -30.95 19.14
N ARG A 179 0.24 -31.63 19.47
CA ARG A 179 0.60 -32.93 18.91
C ARG A 179 -0.23 -34.04 19.54
N GLY A 180 -0.73 -34.97 18.74
CA GLY A 180 -1.48 -36.14 19.19
C GLY A 180 -2.99 -35.91 19.18
N HIS A 181 -3.70 -36.77 19.91
CA HIS A 181 -5.16 -36.79 19.97
C HIS A 181 -5.65 -36.18 21.27
N TYR A 182 -6.59 -35.25 21.17
CA TYR A 182 -7.20 -34.58 22.31
C TYR A 182 -8.69 -34.89 22.42
N LYS A 183 -9.23 -34.82 23.64
CA LYS A 183 -10.66 -34.80 23.88
C LYS A 183 -11.08 -33.36 24.14
N ILE A 184 -11.89 -32.80 23.26
CA ILE A 184 -12.41 -31.43 23.43
C ILE A 184 -13.69 -31.50 24.26
N ASN A 185 -13.73 -30.73 25.34
CA ASN A 185 -14.90 -30.64 26.22
C ASN A 185 -15.74 -29.38 25.95
N GLY A 186 -15.17 -28.36 25.30
CA GLY A 186 -15.84 -27.10 24.97
C GLY A 186 -14.87 -26.14 24.28
N ALA A 187 -15.40 -25.06 23.70
CA ALA A 187 -14.65 -23.98 23.08
C ALA A 187 -15.20 -22.63 23.54
N TYR A 188 -14.31 -21.65 23.71
CA TYR A 188 -14.62 -20.35 24.29
C TYR A 188 -13.89 -19.25 23.52
N ASP A 189 -14.53 -18.07 23.41
CA ASP A 189 -13.90 -16.81 23.02
C ASP A 189 -13.78 -15.93 24.27
N GLY A 190 -12.55 -15.73 24.75
CA GLY A 190 -12.29 -15.26 26.10
C GLY A 190 -12.92 -16.18 27.15
N GLU A 191 -13.88 -15.65 27.92
CA GLU A 191 -14.66 -16.41 28.91
C GLU A 191 -16.03 -16.87 28.38
N THR A 192 -16.41 -16.44 27.17
CA THR A 192 -17.74 -16.68 26.59
C THR A 192 -17.75 -17.99 25.83
N ASN A 193 -18.74 -18.85 26.09
CA ASN A 193 -18.86 -20.11 25.35
C ASN A 193 -19.26 -19.84 23.89
N ILE A 194 -18.62 -20.53 22.94
CA ILE A 194 -18.90 -20.38 21.51
C ILE A 194 -20.39 -20.60 21.19
N VAL A 195 -21.08 -21.48 21.92
CA VAL A 195 -22.53 -21.72 21.70
C VAL A 195 -23.41 -20.53 22.02
N ASP A 196 -22.93 -19.60 22.86
CA ASP A 196 -23.65 -18.40 23.26
C ASP A 196 -23.38 -17.22 22.29
N ILE A 197 -22.40 -17.36 21.39
CA ILE A 197 -22.04 -16.35 20.40
C ILE A 197 -22.80 -16.65 19.12
N ALA A 198 -23.79 -15.80 18.80
CA ALA A 198 -24.64 -15.99 17.64
C ALA A 198 -23.83 -16.08 16.33
N GLY A 199 -23.98 -17.21 15.65
CA GLY A 199 -23.30 -17.50 14.38
C GLY A 199 -21.89 -18.09 14.52
N ALA A 200 -21.28 -18.07 15.70
CA ALA A 200 -19.94 -18.61 15.87
C ALA A 200 -19.89 -20.12 15.62
N SER A 201 -18.80 -20.57 15.00
CA SER A 201 -18.55 -21.97 14.69
C SER A 201 -17.12 -22.37 15.04
N VAL A 202 -16.95 -23.60 15.51
CA VAL A 202 -15.65 -24.24 15.74
C VAL A 202 -15.71 -25.68 15.26
N GLU A 203 -14.72 -26.11 14.50
CA GLU A 203 -14.55 -27.47 14.01
C GLU A 203 -13.14 -27.96 14.35
N VAL A 204 -13.02 -29.18 14.89
CA VAL A 204 -11.74 -29.76 15.32
C VAL A 204 -11.52 -31.09 14.61
N TYR A 205 -10.31 -31.24 14.08
CA TYR A 205 -9.87 -32.34 13.24
C TYR A 205 -8.76 -33.13 13.91
N ARG A 206 -8.80 -34.46 13.73
CA ARG A 206 -7.75 -35.35 14.27
C ARG A 206 -6.48 -35.27 13.42
N PRO A 207 -5.34 -35.71 13.97
CA PRO A 207 -4.14 -35.94 13.17
C PRO A 207 -4.43 -36.79 11.93
N GLY A 208 -3.90 -36.37 10.78
CA GLY A 208 -4.07 -37.02 9.47
C GLY A 208 -5.40 -36.74 8.76
N VAL A 209 -6.32 -35.97 9.37
CA VAL A 209 -7.58 -35.57 8.72
C VAL A 209 -7.39 -34.25 7.98
N ASP A 210 -7.86 -34.19 6.73
CA ASP A 210 -7.88 -32.96 5.94
C ASP A 210 -8.89 -31.97 6.55
N ILE A 211 -8.44 -30.77 6.91
CA ILE A 211 -9.29 -29.74 7.54
C ILE A 211 -10.25 -29.06 6.56
N VAL A 212 -10.18 -29.37 5.27
CA VAL A 212 -11.08 -28.83 4.23
C VAL A 212 -12.08 -29.87 3.76
N SER A 213 -11.64 -31.11 3.53
CA SER A 213 -12.48 -32.17 2.95
C SER A 213 -12.83 -33.30 3.92
N GLY A 214 -12.15 -33.37 5.06
CA GLY A 214 -12.37 -34.39 6.09
C GLY A 214 -13.44 -33.99 7.09
N GLU A 215 -13.91 -34.98 7.85
CA GLU A 215 -14.95 -34.79 8.86
C GLU A 215 -14.34 -34.35 10.20
N PRO A 216 -14.84 -33.26 10.81
CA PRO A 216 -14.44 -32.89 12.17
C PRO A 216 -14.98 -33.90 13.17
N TYR A 217 -14.18 -34.27 14.17
CA TYR A 217 -14.65 -35.17 15.24
C TYR A 217 -15.35 -34.41 16.38
N PHE A 218 -15.19 -33.10 16.41
CA PHE A 218 -15.88 -32.18 17.32
C PHE A 218 -16.27 -30.92 16.54
N SER A 219 -17.52 -30.51 16.68
CA SER A 219 -18.04 -29.30 16.05
C SER A 219 -19.03 -28.59 16.97
N LEU A 220 -19.02 -27.26 16.91
CA LEU A 220 -20.01 -26.36 17.50
C LEU A 220 -20.42 -25.35 16.43
N GLY A 221 -21.70 -25.00 16.40
CA GLY A 221 -22.24 -24.05 15.42
C GLY A 221 -22.56 -24.69 14.08
N THR A 222 -22.44 -23.90 13.01
CA THR A 222 -22.70 -24.33 11.62
C THR A 222 -21.40 -24.75 10.93
N GLU A 223 -21.50 -25.68 9.98
CA GLU A 223 -20.36 -26.16 9.19
C GLU A 223 -19.55 -25.01 8.54
N ILE A 224 -18.22 -25.08 8.63
CA ILE A 224 -17.32 -24.08 8.04
C ILE A 224 -16.91 -24.53 6.63
N THR A 225 -17.65 -24.06 5.63
CA THR A 225 -17.43 -24.45 4.23
C THR A 225 -16.37 -23.61 3.50
N THR A 226 -15.95 -22.48 4.07
CA THR A 226 -14.97 -21.56 3.45
C THR A 226 -13.54 -22.11 3.53
N PRO A 227 -12.86 -22.37 2.39
CA PRO A 227 -11.47 -22.84 2.43
C PRO A 227 -10.55 -21.86 3.18
N PRO A 228 -9.64 -22.35 4.03
CA PRO A 228 -8.76 -21.50 4.80
C PRO A 228 -7.75 -20.79 3.89
N LEU A 229 -7.41 -19.56 4.26
CA LEU A 229 -6.45 -18.72 3.55
C LEU A 229 -5.26 -18.39 4.43
N THR A 230 -4.08 -18.29 3.80
CA THR A 230 -2.96 -17.55 4.37
C THR A 230 -3.07 -16.10 3.93
N VAL A 231 -2.95 -15.17 4.88
CA VAL A 231 -3.10 -13.74 4.60
C VAL A 231 -1.90 -12.91 5.06
N GLN A 232 -1.68 -11.80 4.37
CA GLN A 232 -0.84 -10.69 4.80
C GLN A 232 -1.73 -9.44 4.90
N HIS A 233 -1.86 -8.89 6.11
CA HIS A 233 -2.56 -7.64 6.33
C HIS A 233 -1.70 -6.44 5.93
N GLN A 234 -2.27 -5.48 5.19
CA GLN A 234 -1.61 -4.24 4.83
C GLN A 234 -1.92 -3.14 5.85
N ASN A 235 -0.96 -2.88 6.74
CA ASN A 235 -1.09 -1.92 7.85
C ASN A 235 -1.29 -0.46 7.42
N SER A 236 -0.93 -0.13 6.18
CA SER A 236 -1.16 1.21 5.62
C SER A 236 -2.62 1.47 5.29
N VAL A 237 -3.45 0.43 5.17
CA VAL A 237 -4.91 0.57 5.06
C VAL A 237 -5.49 0.48 6.47
N ASN A 238 -6.03 1.60 6.95
CA ASN A 238 -6.40 1.76 8.35
C ASN A 238 -7.67 2.61 8.53
N GLY A 239 -8.58 2.60 7.56
CA GLY A 239 -9.87 3.29 7.65
C GLY A 239 -9.97 4.58 6.85
N GLN A 240 -9.18 4.75 5.79
CA GLN A 240 -9.26 5.94 4.93
C GLN A 240 -10.67 6.08 4.31
N ILE A 241 -11.17 7.31 4.26
CA ILE A 241 -12.50 7.62 3.72
C ILE A 241 -12.46 7.67 2.19
N LEU A 242 -13.28 6.84 1.54
CA LEU A 242 -13.48 6.81 0.09
C LEU A 242 -14.40 7.96 -0.32
N ARG A 243 -13.78 9.05 -0.76
CA ARG A 243 -14.49 10.28 -1.11
C ARG A 243 -15.42 10.10 -2.32
N PRO A 244 -16.59 10.76 -2.34
CA PRO A 244 -17.52 10.73 -3.47
C PRO A 244 -16.86 11.16 -4.77
N ALA A 245 -17.34 10.63 -5.90
CA ALA A 245 -16.79 10.91 -7.22
C ALA A 245 -16.97 12.37 -7.69
N ASP A 246 -17.76 13.19 -6.97
CA ASP A 246 -18.04 14.56 -7.34
C ASP A 246 -16.81 15.47 -7.34
N THR A 247 -16.71 16.30 -8.38
CA THR A 247 -15.85 17.48 -8.39
C THR A 247 -16.25 18.41 -7.26
N GLN A 248 -15.37 18.57 -6.26
CA GLN A 248 -15.50 19.61 -5.26
C GLN A 248 -14.89 20.89 -5.80
N SER A 249 -15.59 22.01 -5.67
CA SER A 249 -15.05 23.31 -6.06
C SER A 249 -15.16 24.31 -4.92
N LEU A 250 -14.18 25.21 -4.89
CA LEU A 250 -14.07 26.32 -3.97
C LEU A 250 -13.75 27.57 -4.78
N GLU A 251 -14.64 28.56 -4.74
CA GLU A 251 -14.37 29.89 -5.25
C GLU A 251 -13.76 30.71 -4.12
N GLY A 252 -12.50 31.10 -4.28
CA GLY A 252 -11.94 32.22 -3.54
C GLY A 252 -12.78 33.44 -3.90
N THR A 253 -13.46 34.04 -2.94
CA THR A 253 -14.23 35.28 -3.11
C THR A 253 -13.47 36.38 -2.40
N ASN A 254 -12.27 36.67 -2.89
CA ASN A 254 -11.30 37.61 -2.32
C ASN A 254 -10.80 37.21 -0.92
N TYR A 255 -10.47 35.92 -0.74
CA TYR A 255 -9.96 35.43 0.56
C TYR A 255 -8.83 34.39 0.45
N LEU A 256 -8.36 34.06 -0.75
CA LEU A 256 -7.24 33.12 -0.92
C LEU A 256 -5.98 33.86 -1.33
N LEU A 257 -4.86 33.55 -0.70
CA LEU A 257 -3.54 34.11 -0.99
C LEU A 257 -2.65 33.00 -1.51
N PHE A 258 -1.79 33.28 -2.48
CA PHE A 258 -0.75 32.36 -2.94
C PHE A 258 0.57 32.79 -2.32
N ALA A 259 1.22 31.88 -1.61
CA ALA A 259 2.41 32.14 -0.81
C ALA A 259 3.57 31.23 -1.21
N TYR A 260 4.77 31.81 -1.25
CA TYR A 260 6.00 31.06 -1.46
C TYR A 260 6.32 30.20 -0.22
N PRO A 261 6.83 28.96 -0.39
CA PRO A 261 7.16 28.34 -1.67
C PRO A 261 5.96 27.79 -2.44
N ASN A 262 5.05 27.09 -1.76
CA ASN A 262 4.06 26.23 -2.43
C ASN A 262 2.68 26.26 -1.75
N GLU A 263 2.33 27.34 -1.07
CA GLU A 263 1.13 27.38 -0.22
C GLU A 263 0.01 28.22 -0.83
N ILE A 264 -1.22 27.78 -0.59
CA ILE A 264 -2.44 28.57 -0.72
C ILE A 264 -2.96 28.79 0.69
N LEU A 265 -3.06 30.04 1.10
CA LEU A 265 -3.47 30.43 2.44
C LEU A 265 -4.86 31.06 2.40
N ARG A 266 -5.64 30.83 3.45
CA ARG A 266 -6.89 31.55 3.70
C ARG A 266 -6.59 32.86 4.42
N ALA A 267 -7.20 33.95 3.98
CA ALA A 267 -7.16 35.24 4.67
C ALA A 267 -7.82 35.14 6.05
N SER A 268 -7.23 35.76 7.07
CA SER A 268 -7.69 35.67 8.47
C SER A 268 -9.11 36.18 8.72
N ALA A 269 -9.67 36.99 7.81
CA ALA A 269 -11.03 37.50 7.89
C ALA A 269 -12.12 36.50 7.43
N ASN A 270 -11.71 35.33 6.93
CA ASN A 270 -12.60 34.31 6.39
C ASN A 270 -12.45 33.00 7.19
N ASN A 271 -13.56 32.29 7.43
CA ASN A 271 -13.61 31.05 8.21
C ASN A 271 -13.91 29.80 7.36
N THR A 272 -13.79 29.89 6.03
CA THR A 272 -13.96 28.75 5.14
C THR A 272 -12.88 27.73 5.41
N ASP A 273 -13.29 26.51 5.74
CA ASP A 273 -12.39 25.39 6.03
C ASP A 273 -12.06 24.63 4.73
N LEU A 274 -10.79 24.67 4.32
CA LEU A 274 -10.33 24.03 3.09
C LEU A 274 -10.43 22.49 3.14
N THR A 275 -10.36 21.88 4.33
CA THR A 275 -10.44 20.42 4.52
C THR A 275 -11.81 19.85 4.14
N THR A 276 -12.84 20.71 4.12
CA THR A 276 -14.20 20.31 3.70
C THR A 276 -14.27 19.95 2.21
N LYS A 277 -13.38 20.52 1.39
CA LYS A 277 -13.39 20.35 -0.07
C LYS A 277 -12.18 19.62 -0.61
N PHE A 278 -11.04 19.66 0.08
CA PHE A 278 -9.78 19.12 -0.42
C PHE A 278 -9.05 18.29 0.63
N VAL A 279 -8.24 17.33 0.18
CA VAL A 279 -7.34 16.55 1.03
C VAL A 279 -5.97 16.38 0.39
N SER A 280 -4.99 15.89 1.15
CA SER A 280 -3.71 15.44 0.59
C SER A 280 -3.90 14.43 -0.54
N ASN A 281 -3.03 14.48 -1.55
CA ASN A 281 -3.06 13.69 -2.77
C ASN A 281 -4.21 14.00 -3.75
N ASP A 282 -5.07 14.98 -3.46
CA ASP A 282 -5.96 15.51 -4.49
C ASP A 282 -5.15 16.09 -5.65
N ARG A 283 -5.71 16.00 -6.85
CA ARG A 283 -5.27 16.82 -7.98
C ARG A 283 -6.27 17.96 -8.12
N VAL A 284 -5.79 19.20 -8.14
CA VAL A 284 -6.64 20.39 -8.19
C VAL A 284 -6.36 21.21 -9.43
N GLU A 285 -7.41 21.60 -10.13
CA GLU A 285 -7.37 22.62 -11.17
C GLU A 285 -7.59 23.99 -10.51
N ILE A 286 -6.66 24.90 -10.74
CA ILE A 286 -6.73 26.28 -10.28
C ILE A 286 -6.92 27.17 -11.50
N THR A 287 -7.99 27.96 -11.50
CA THR A 287 -8.28 28.98 -12.50
C THR A 287 -8.56 30.32 -11.83
N ASN A 288 -8.54 31.41 -12.60
CA ASN A 288 -8.69 32.79 -12.09
C ASN A 288 -7.67 33.17 -11.00
N ALA A 289 -6.49 32.54 -11.02
CA ALA A 289 -5.38 32.87 -10.14
C ALA A 289 -4.37 33.72 -10.91
N SER A 290 -4.34 35.02 -10.68
CA SER A 290 -3.31 35.90 -11.21
C SER A 290 -3.03 37.07 -10.27
N PHE A 291 -1.81 37.59 -10.32
CA PHE A 291 -1.40 38.76 -9.56
C PHE A 291 -0.54 39.69 -10.43
N THR A 292 -0.49 40.97 -10.07
CA THR A 292 0.31 41.98 -10.78
C THR A 292 1.51 42.38 -9.94
N PHE A 293 2.69 42.36 -10.53
CA PHE A 293 3.94 42.81 -9.91
C PHE A 293 4.77 43.58 -10.94
N ASN A 294 5.31 44.74 -10.56
CA ASN A 294 6.08 45.64 -11.44
C ASN A 294 5.40 45.94 -12.80
N GLY A 295 4.07 46.13 -12.78
CA GLY A 295 3.29 46.44 -13.98
C GLY A 295 3.10 45.26 -14.95
N GLN A 296 3.51 44.05 -14.58
CA GLN A 296 3.28 42.82 -15.32
C GLN A 296 2.33 41.90 -14.54
N THR A 297 1.47 41.18 -15.26
CA THR A 297 0.54 40.21 -14.67
C THR A 297 1.08 38.80 -14.84
N TYR A 298 1.11 38.05 -13.75
CA TYR A 298 1.55 36.66 -13.69
C TYR A 298 0.35 35.79 -13.34
N ASP A 299 0.05 34.81 -14.18
CA ASP A 299 -0.98 33.81 -13.90
C ASP A 299 -0.37 32.60 -13.17
N LEU A 300 -1.12 32.10 -12.19
CA LEU A 300 -0.82 30.92 -11.39
C LEU A 300 -1.81 29.78 -11.72
N ASN A 301 -2.55 29.92 -12.82
CA ASN A 301 -3.47 28.88 -13.29
C ASN A 301 -2.68 27.60 -13.59
N GLY A 302 -3.34 26.46 -13.43
CA GLY A 302 -2.71 25.18 -13.70
C GLY A 302 -3.39 24.04 -12.96
N THR A 303 -2.85 22.85 -13.16
CA THR A 303 -3.26 21.65 -12.44
C THR A 303 -2.13 21.19 -11.53
N TYR A 304 -2.41 21.11 -10.24
CA TYR A 304 -1.40 20.85 -9.21
C TYR A 304 -1.77 19.64 -8.36
N SER A 305 -0.76 18.96 -7.82
CA SER A 305 -0.95 17.91 -6.82
C SER A 305 -0.94 18.53 -5.42
N VAL A 306 -1.88 18.15 -4.57
CA VAL A 306 -1.97 18.63 -3.18
C VAL A 306 -1.09 17.75 -2.30
N LEU A 307 -0.17 18.35 -1.56
CA LEU A 307 0.69 17.66 -0.59
C LEU A 307 -0.01 17.50 0.76
N SER A 308 -0.62 18.57 1.27
CA SER A 308 -1.35 18.57 2.54
C SER A 308 -2.42 19.67 2.58
N VAL A 309 -3.46 19.47 3.38
CA VAL A 309 -4.54 20.45 3.61
C VAL A 309 -4.80 20.56 5.11
N ALA A 310 -4.86 21.78 5.61
CA ALA A 310 -5.44 22.14 6.90
C ALA A 310 -6.61 23.11 6.68
N ASP A 311 -7.28 23.53 7.75
CA ASP A 311 -8.45 24.41 7.65
C ASP A 311 -8.12 25.77 7.02
N ASP A 312 -6.93 26.30 7.30
CA ASP A 312 -6.46 27.62 6.87
C ASP A 312 -5.45 27.60 5.70
N ARG A 313 -4.92 26.44 5.32
CA ARG A 313 -3.86 26.33 4.30
C ARG A 313 -3.90 25.04 3.49
N MET A 314 -3.39 25.13 2.26
CA MET A 314 -3.14 24.00 1.38
C MET A 314 -1.73 24.10 0.82
N ALA A 315 -0.92 23.06 1.00
CA ALA A 315 0.41 22.97 0.40
C ALA A 315 0.34 22.15 -0.89
N LEU A 316 0.93 22.66 -1.96
CA LEU A 316 1.03 21.99 -3.25
C LEU A 316 2.39 21.29 -3.40
N SER A 317 2.40 20.18 -4.12
CA SER A 317 3.61 19.46 -4.47
C SER A 317 4.27 20.11 -5.69
N ASN A 318 5.40 20.78 -5.45
CA ASN A 318 6.27 21.39 -6.47
C ASN A 318 5.53 22.17 -7.59
N PRO A 319 4.67 23.15 -7.26
CA PRO A 319 3.91 23.91 -8.24
C PRO A 319 4.79 24.71 -9.22
N ALA A 320 6.01 25.09 -8.83
CA ALA A 320 6.96 25.77 -9.71
C ALA A 320 7.45 24.90 -10.88
N ALA A 321 7.42 23.57 -10.75
CA ALA A 321 7.70 22.66 -11.86
C ALA A 321 6.55 22.57 -12.87
N VAL A 322 5.33 22.92 -12.45
CA VAL A 322 4.15 22.98 -13.32
C VAL A 322 4.02 24.36 -13.96
N ASN A 323 4.17 25.43 -13.16
CA ASN A 323 4.10 26.81 -13.60
C ASN A 323 5.19 27.63 -12.90
N SER A 324 6.18 28.07 -13.69
CA SER A 324 7.36 28.80 -13.17
C SER A 324 7.02 30.16 -12.57
N ASN A 325 5.83 30.72 -12.82
CA ASN A 325 5.37 31.97 -12.20
C ASN A 325 5.22 31.86 -10.68
N TRP A 326 5.12 30.65 -10.11
CA TRP A 326 5.17 30.46 -8.66
C TRP A 326 6.46 30.98 -8.02
N LEU A 327 7.58 30.96 -8.76
CA LEU A 327 8.85 31.51 -8.27
C LEU A 327 8.79 33.04 -8.12
N LYS A 328 7.87 33.72 -8.82
CA LYS A 328 7.67 35.17 -8.69
C LYS A 328 7.05 35.59 -7.37
N LEU A 329 6.39 34.67 -6.65
CA LEU A 329 5.88 34.95 -5.31
C LEU A 329 7.00 35.32 -4.33
N LYS A 330 8.20 34.74 -4.49
CA LYS A 330 9.38 35.06 -3.67
C LYS A 330 9.81 36.53 -3.76
N GLU A 331 9.51 37.20 -4.87
CA GLU A 331 9.90 38.60 -5.14
C GLU A 331 8.91 39.61 -4.51
N LEU A 332 7.75 39.16 -4.02
CA LEU A 332 6.77 40.00 -3.34
C LEU A 332 7.24 40.35 -1.91
N SER A 333 6.87 41.53 -1.42
CA SER A 333 7.32 42.06 -0.12
C SER A 333 7.01 41.14 1.07
N ASN A 334 5.88 40.42 1.04
CA ASN A 334 5.48 39.43 2.04
C ASN A 334 5.61 37.99 1.53
N GLN A 335 6.25 37.79 0.39
CA GLN A 335 6.34 36.52 -0.33
C GLN A 335 4.97 35.85 -0.62
N GLN A 336 3.92 36.66 -0.69
CA GLN A 336 2.55 36.23 -0.94
C GLN A 336 1.78 37.30 -1.72
N THR A 337 0.74 36.88 -2.44
CA THR A 337 -0.18 37.80 -3.14
C THR A 337 -1.05 38.57 -2.14
N THR A 338 -1.76 39.60 -2.62
CA THR A 338 -2.99 40.04 -1.93
C THR A 338 -4.04 38.94 -2.00
N ALA A 339 -5.14 39.08 -1.27
CA ALA A 339 -6.27 38.17 -1.42
C ALA A 339 -6.78 38.19 -2.88
N LEU A 340 -7.00 37.00 -3.43
CA LEU A 340 -7.45 36.75 -4.78
C LEU A 340 -8.77 35.97 -4.76
N SER A 341 -9.33 35.83 -5.97
CA SER A 341 -10.56 35.08 -6.21
C SER A 341 -10.39 33.88 -7.15
N PRO A 342 -9.46 32.95 -6.88
CA PRO A 342 -9.27 31.79 -7.74
C PRO A 342 -10.42 30.80 -7.57
N LYS A 343 -10.73 30.06 -8.63
CA LYS A 343 -11.53 28.84 -8.53
C LYS A 343 -10.59 27.65 -8.40
N ILE A 344 -10.72 26.89 -7.31
CA ILE A 344 -10.02 25.63 -7.09
C ILE A 344 -11.04 24.50 -7.25
N SER A 345 -10.78 23.55 -8.15
CA SER A 345 -11.64 22.38 -8.35
C SER A 345 -10.85 21.10 -8.19
N SER A 346 -11.31 20.15 -7.39
CA SER A 346 -10.73 18.82 -7.31
C SER A 346 -11.03 18.10 -8.62
N ILE A 347 -9.99 17.72 -9.36
CA ILE A 347 -10.12 17.04 -10.65
C ILE A 347 -9.50 15.64 -10.58
N GLY A 348 -10.01 14.75 -11.41
CA GLY A 348 -9.51 13.39 -11.51
C GLY A 348 -10.09 12.42 -10.49
N GLU A 349 -9.58 11.21 -10.56
CA GLU A 349 -10.09 10.05 -9.85
C GLU A 349 -9.56 10.04 -8.41
N LYS A 350 -10.45 9.88 -7.43
CA LYS A 350 -10.09 9.92 -5.99
C LYS A 350 -9.59 8.57 -5.50
N TRP A 351 -8.52 8.09 -6.12
CA TRP A 351 -7.87 6.84 -5.71
C TRP A 351 -7.22 7.00 -4.34
N ILE A 352 -7.42 6.00 -3.50
CA ILE A 352 -6.65 5.75 -2.28
C ILE A 352 -5.65 4.64 -2.60
N GLY A 353 -4.39 4.82 -2.21
CA GLY A 353 -3.27 3.99 -2.63
C GLY A 353 -2.45 4.66 -3.75
N PRO A 354 -1.55 3.94 -4.42
CA PRO A 354 -1.35 2.49 -4.37
C PRO A 354 -0.75 2.00 -3.05
N PHE A 355 -1.25 0.88 -2.54
CA PHE A 355 -0.63 0.11 -1.46
C PHE A 355 -0.01 -1.17 -2.03
N ILE A 356 1.21 -1.48 -1.60
CA ILE A 356 1.93 -2.66 -2.09
C ILE A 356 1.57 -3.89 -1.25
N LEU A 357 1.26 -5.01 -1.91
CA LEU A 357 1.22 -6.34 -1.33
C LEU A 357 2.45 -7.10 -1.80
N ASP A 358 3.35 -7.38 -0.87
CA ASP A 358 4.71 -7.86 -1.16
C ASP A 358 4.87 -9.39 -1.18
N ASN A 359 3.76 -10.12 -1.08
CA ASN A 359 3.77 -11.57 -1.01
C ASN A 359 3.79 -12.20 -2.40
N VAL A 360 4.82 -13.00 -2.68
CA VAL A 360 5.03 -13.71 -3.96
C VAL A 360 4.05 -14.87 -4.22
N GLU A 361 3.48 -15.46 -3.17
CA GLU A 361 2.51 -16.56 -3.26
C GLU A 361 1.06 -16.07 -3.34
N ARG A 362 0.84 -14.80 -3.01
CA ARG A 362 -0.47 -14.15 -3.08
C ARG A 362 -1.08 -14.36 -4.45
N SER A 363 -2.32 -14.83 -4.49
CA SER A 363 -3.15 -15.05 -5.68
C SER A 363 -4.57 -14.48 -5.51
N ARG A 364 -4.85 -13.84 -4.37
CA ARG A 364 -6.14 -13.25 -4.01
C ARG A 364 -5.92 -11.93 -3.28
N VAL A 365 -6.87 -11.01 -3.42
CA VAL A 365 -6.93 -9.74 -2.70
C VAL A 365 -8.29 -9.63 -2.02
N LEU A 366 -8.29 -9.30 -0.74
CA LEU A 366 -9.51 -9.05 0.05
C LEU A 366 -9.50 -7.58 0.49
N CYS A 367 -10.55 -6.83 0.17
CA CYS A 367 -10.72 -5.44 0.60
C CYS A 367 -12.00 -5.31 1.43
N ASN A 368 -11.88 -4.86 2.66
CA ASN A 368 -13.02 -4.62 3.55
C ASN A 368 -13.40 -3.16 3.52
N PHE A 369 -14.66 -2.89 3.20
CA PHE A 369 -15.25 -1.56 3.18
C PHE A 369 -16.39 -1.48 4.18
N VAL A 370 -16.48 -0.37 4.90
CA VAL A 370 -17.47 -0.20 5.98
C VAL A 370 -18.04 1.22 5.99
N ALA A 371 -19.36 1.30 6.16
CA ALA A 371 -20.11 2.51 6.46
C ALA A 371 -20.68 2.37 7.87
N THR A 372 -19.95 2.83 8.88
CA THR A 372 -20.28 2.66 10.32
C THR A 372 -21.62 3.29 10.69
N ASN A 373 -21.98 4.40 10.03
CA ASN A 373 -23.23 5.12 10.29
C ASN A 373 -24.39 4.66 9.39
N GLY A 374 -24.22 3.54 8.67
CA GLY A 374 -25.12 3.09 7.62
C GLY A 374 -25.06 3.94 6.35
N LEU A 375 -25.96 3.67 5.41
CA LEU A 375 -26.04 4.37 4.13
C LEU A 375 -27.50 4.74 3.81
N TYR A 376 -27.82 6.03 3.89
CA TYR A 376 -29.18 6.54 3.65
C TYR A 376 -29.24 8.04 3.37
N THR A 377 -30.36 8.48 2.83
CA THR A 377 -30.76 9.89 2.71
C THR A 377 -31.94 10.17 3.63
N VAL A 378 -32.12 11.43 4.02
CA VAL A 378 -33.36 11.93 4.61
C VAL A 378 -33.82 13.14 3.78
N SER A 379 -35.02 13.03 3.23
CA SER A 379 -35.66 14.13 2.49
C SER A 379 -36.16 15.21 3.45
N ALA A 380 -36.50 16.39 2.91
CA ALA A 380 -37.06 17.50 3.71
C ALA A 380 -38.32 17.10 4.51
N GLY A 381 -39.10 16.12 4.02
CA GLY A 381 -40.28 15.58 4.71
C GLY A 381 -39.97 14.52 5.77
N GLY A 382 -38.69 14.27 6.08
CA GLY A 382 -38.25 13.27 7.06
C GLY A 382 -38.23 11.82 6.56
N ASN A 383 -38.58 11.56 5.30
CA ASN A 383 -38.58 10.21 4.75
C ASN A 383 -37.16 9.74 4.44
N GLN A 384 -36.82 8.54 4.93
CA GLN A 384 -35.53 7.90 4.69
C GLN A 384 -35.52 7.16 3.33
N GLY A 385 -34.45 7.34 2.55
CA GLY A 385 -34.19 6.61 1.31
C GLY A 385 -32.87 5.84 1.38
N ALA A 386 -32.79 4.69 0.72
CA ALA A 386 -31.54 3.92 0.65
C ALA A 386 -30.49 4.63 -0.24
N VAL A 387 -29.23 4.60 0.17
CA VAL A 387 -28.09 5.04 -0.65
C VAL A 387 -27.20 3.85 -0.94
N ASN A 388 -26.88 3.62 -2.20
CA ASN A 388 -25.91 2.59 -2.59
C ASN A 388 -24.60 3.26 -2.98
N VAL A 389 -23.49 2.77 -2.44
CA VAL A 389 -22.16 3.27 -2.75
C VAL A 389 -21.40 2.20 -3.53
N THR A 390 -21.08 2.50 -4.78
CA THR A 390 -20.20 1.65 -5.62
C THR A 390 -18.74 2.05 -5.42
N ILE A 391 -17.91 1.04 -5.14
CA ILE A 391 -16.46 1.15 -5.01
C ILE A 391 -15.82 0.31 -6.11
N GLU A 392 -14.74 0.82 -6.67
CA GLU A 392 -13.86 0.10 -7.59
C GLU A 392 -12.50 -0.11 -6.96
N VAL A 393 -11.99 -1.33 -7.07
CA VAL A 393 -10.66 -1.74 -6.67
C VAL A 393 -9.87 -2.08 -7.92
N GLU A 394 -8.66 -1.57 -8.01
CA GLU A 394 -7.68 -1.92 -9.03
C GLU A 394 -6.52 -2.68 -8.39
N VAL A 395 -6.13 -3.79 -9.01
CA VAL A 395 -4.97 -4.61 -8.64
C VAL A 395 -4.03 -4.70 -9.83
N THR A 396 -2.81 -4.20 -9.68
CA THR A 396 -1.82 -4.12 -10.77
C THR A 396 -0.56 -4.90 -10.38
N PRO A 397 -0.05 -5.82 -11.23
CA PRO A 397 1.21 -6.51 -10.95
C PRO A 397 2.36 -5.51 -10.98
N VAL A 398 3.28 -5.59 -10.01
CA VAL A 398 4.44 -4.70 -9.92
C VAL A 398 5.75 -5.47 -9.77
N ASN A 399 6.85 -4.90 -10.27
CA ASN A 399 8.21 -5.38 -9.96
C ASN A 399 8.64 -4.96 -8.55
N GLU A 400 9.87 -5.26 -8.13
CA GLU A 400 10.43 -4.91 -6.82
C GLU A 400 10.48 -3.39 -6.53
N SER A 401 10.68 -2.56 -7.56
CA SER A 401 10.65 -1.09 -7.40
C SER A 401 9.24 -0.50 -7.31
N GLY A 402 8.20 -1.32 -7.47
CA GLY A 402 6.80 -0.89 -7.42
C GLY A 402 6.27 -0.38 -8.76
N ALA A 403 7.06 -0.49 -9.83
CA ALA A 403 6.61 -0.16 -11.18
C ALA A 403 5.70 -1.26 -11.73
N ALA A 404 4.64 -0.86 -12.43
CA ALA A 404 3.70 -1.79 -13.05
C ALA A 404 4.39 -2.64 -14.14
N ILE A 405 4.17 -3.95 -14.11
CA ILE A 405 4.73 -4.91 -15.08
C ILE A 405 3.66 -5.66 -15.89
N GLY A 406 2.40 -5.27 -15.74
CA GLY A 406 1.28 -5.91 -16.43
C GLY A 406 0.00 -5.12 -16.27
N ASN A 407 -1.06 -5.64 -16.89
CA ASN A 407 -2.33 -4.93 -16.96
C ASN A 407 -3.03 -4.88 -15.59
N PRO A 408 -3.64 -3.74 -15.24
CA PRO A 408 -4.49 -3.63 -14.06
C PRO A 408 -5.72 -4.53 -14.20
N MET A 409 -6.09 -5.19 -13.11
CA MET A 409 -7.37 -5.87 -12.97
C MET A 409 -8.30 -5.00 -12.12
N LEU A 410 -9.52 -4.75 -12.60
CA LEU A 410 -10.52 -3.94 -11.91
C LEU A 410 -11.67 -4.83 -11.42
N LYS A 411 -12.16 -4.56 -10.22
CA LYS A 411 -13.38 -5.19 -9.69
C LYS A 411 -14.17 -4.18 -8.87
N GLN A 412 -15.50 -4.24 -8.98
CA GLN A 412 -16.40 -3.36 -8.26
C GLN A 412 -17.18 -4.10 -7.18
N ILE A 413 -17.54 -3.37 -6.12
CA ILE A 413 -18.47 -3.81 -5.08
C ILE A 413 -19.46 -2.70 -4.76
N ILE A 414 -20.67 -3.08 -4.38
CA ILE A 414 -21.74 -2.16 -4.01
C ILE A 414 -22.08 -2.38 -2.55
N LEU A 415 -21.87 -1.35 -1.72
CA LEU A 415 -22.43 -1.31 -0.37
C LEU A 415 -23.87 -0.82 -0.49
N LYS A 416 -24.81 -1.68 -0.07
CA LYS A 416 -26.24 -1.42 -0.19
C LYS A 416 -26.78 -0.79 1.08
N GLY A 417 -27.27 0.43 0.98
CA GLY A 417 -27.94 1.11 2.07
C GLY A 417 -29.35 0.63 2.34
N SER A 418 -30.03 1.32 3.26
CA SER A 418 -31.38 0.95 3.68
C SER A 418 -32.30 2.15 3.78
N ALA A 419 -33.54 1.97 3.33
CA ALA A 419 -34.60 2.95 3.53
C ALA A 419 -35.23 2.84 4.94
N LYS A 420 -34.80 1.88 5.76
CA LYS A 420 -35.36 1.59 7.09
C LYS A 420 -34.32 1.50 8.20
N SER A 421 -33.19 0.84 7.93
CA SER A 421 -32.11 0.67 8.91
C SER A 421 -31.08 1.79 8.80
N ARG A 422 -30.46 2.12 9.92
CA ARG A 422 -29.31 3.04 10.03
C ARG A 422 -28.06 2.33 10.59
N GLN A 423 -28.11 1.00 10.66
CA GLN A 423 -27.00 0.19 11.15
C GLN A 423 -25.84 0.18 10.15
N THR A 424 -24.67 -0.22 10.65
CA THR A 424 -23.46 -0.42 9.86
C THR A 424 -23.73 -1.24 8.61
N VAL A 425 -23.18 -0.79 7.48
CA VAL A 425 -23.15 -1.54 6.23
C VAL A 425 -21.70 -1.89 5.93
N GLY A 426 -21.39 -3.17 5.88
CA GLY A 426 -20.03 -3.68 5.65
C GLY A 426 -20.01 -4.66 4.49
N ALA A 427 -18.95 -4.62 3.68
CA ALA A 427 -18.80 -5.50 2.53
C ALA A 427 -17.32 -5.81 2.26
N THR A 428 -17.04 -7.08 1.92
CA THR A 428 -15.72 -7.51 1.47
C THR A 428 -15.73 -7.76 -0.02
N LEU A 429 -14.84 -7.07 -0.74
CA LEU A 429 -14.51 -7.42 -2.11
C LEU A 429 -13.43 -8.50 -2.07
N ASP A 430 -13.79 -9.71 -2.50
CA ASP A 430 -12.87 -10.83 -2.72
C ASP A 430 -12.55 -10.94 -4.21
N MET A 431 -11.26 -10.87 -4.56
CA MET A 431 -10.79 -10.93 -5.93
C MET A 431 -9.64 -11.95 -6.06
N VAL A 432 -9.89 -13.05 -6.77
CA VAL A 432 -8.81 -13.90 -7.29
C VAL A 432 -8.10 -13.16 -8.42
N THR A 433 -6.77 -13.12 -8.37
CA THR A 433 -5.91 -12.39 -9.29
C THR A 433 -4.73 -13.26 -9.73
N PHE A 434 -3.82 -12.69 -10.53
CA PHE A 434 -2.52 -13.30 -10.82
C PHE A 434 -1.73 -13.61 -9.54
N GLN A 435 -0.72 -14.47 -9.62
CA GLN A 435 0.20 -14.74 -8.51
C GLN A 435 1.33 -13.71 -8.47
N GLY A 436 1.73 -13.23 -7.28
CA GLY A 436 2.96 -12.42 -7.11
C GLY A 436 2.76 -11.05 -6.44
N ARG A 437 3.76 -10.19 -6.55
CA ARG A 437 3.69 -8.82 -5.99
C ARG A 437 2.68 -7.94 -6.73
N CYS A 438 1.90 -7.12 -6.01
CA CYS A 438 0.97 -6.20 -6.65
C CYS A 438 0.80 -4.87 -5.90
N SER A 439 0.36 -3.85 -6.62
CA SER A 439 -0.19 -2.62 -6.04
C SER A 439 -1.71 -2.65 -6.07
N VAL A 440 -2.36 -2.24 -4.99
CA VAL A 440 -3.81 -2.16 -4.86
C VAL A 440 -4.22 -0.72 -4.56
N ARG A 441 -5.22 -0.22 -5.28
CA ARG A 441 -5.86 1.06 -5.00
C ARG A 441 -7.37 0.94 -5.11
N ALA A 442 -8.10 1.78 -4.38
CA ALA A 442 -9.55 1.78 -4.39
C ALA A 442 -10.11 3.21 -4.53
N ARG A 443 -11.29 3.33 -5.14
CA ARG A 443 -12.02 4.60 -5.25
C ARG A 443 -13.52 4.37 -5.17
N ARG A 444 -14.26 5.38 -4.72
CA ARG A 444 -15.71 5.42 -4.86
C ARG A 444 -16.08 5.99 -6.24
N LEU A 445 -17.04 5.34 -6.91
CA LEU A 445 -17.55 5.75 -8.23
C LEU A 445 -18.83 6.58 -8.15
N THR A 446 -19.56 6.47 -7.05
CA THR A 446 -20.85 7.14 -6.88
C THR A 446 -20.66 8.57 -6.36
N PRO A 447 -21.45 9.54 -6.84
CA PRO A 447 -21.52 10.87 -6.25
C PRO A 447 -22.28 10.84 -4.91
N THR A 448 -22.21 11.91 -4.15
CA THR A 448 -23.09 12.16 -3.00
C THR A 448 -24.45 12.62 -3.50
N PRO A 449 -25.55 11.95 -3.12
CA PRO A 449 -26.91 12.39 -3.47
C PRO A 449 -27.20 13.83 -3.05
N ALA A 450 -27.77 14.62 -3.97
CA ALA A 450 -28.16 16.01 -3.73
C ALA A 450 -29.50 16.10 -2.98
N VAL A 451 -29.47 15.89 -1.67
CA VAL A 451 -30.64 15.92 -0.76
C VAL A 451 -30.33 16.71 0.51
N THR A 452 -31.36 16.97 1.33
CA THR A 452 -31.23 17.73 2.59
C THR A 452 -30.24 17.12 3.58
N THR A 453 -30.31 15.81 3.79
CA THR A 453 -29.38 15.09 4.65
C THR A 453 -28.99 13.77 3.99
N VAL A 454 -27.70 13.47 4.03
CA VAL A 454 -27.13 12.25 3.47
C VAL A 454 -26.11 11.68 4.45
N VAL A 455 -26.15 10.36 4.60
CA VAL A 455 -25.14 9.57 5.30
C VAL A 455 -24.64 8.54 4.30
N ASP A 456 -23.45 8.78 3.76
CA ASP A 456 -22.85 7.99 2.68
C ASP A 456 -21.32 7.80 2.84
N GLU A 457 -20.80 8.02 4.05
CA GLU A 457 -19.39 7.81 4.36
C GLU A 457 -19.05 6.32 4.29
N VAL A 458 -18.05 5.98 3.48
CA VAL A 458 -17.47 4.63 3.43
C VAL A 458 -15.97 4.70 3.68
N LYS A 459 -15.48 3.84 4.55
CA LYS A 459 -14.06 3.67 4.88
C LYS A 459 -13.50 2.40 4.28
N TRP A 460 -12.26 2.45 3.82
CA TRP A 460 -11.46 1.26 3.50
C TRP A 460 -10.80 0.76 4.79
N GLN A 461 -11.44 -0.21 5.43
CA GLN A 461 -11.07 -0.67 6.77
C GLN A 461 -9.83 -1.55 6.75
N ALA A 462 -9.76 -2.49 5.82
CA ALA A 462 -8.66 -3.45 5.76
C ALA A 462 -8.37 -3.89 4.32
N LEU A 463 -7.12 -4.27 4.08
CA LEU A 463 -6.63 -4.86 2.85
C LEU A 463 -5.77 -6.07 3.19
N TYR A 464 -6.08 -7.21 2.57
CA TYR A 464 -5.29 -8.43 2.69
C TYR A 464 -4.81 -8.91 1.32
N GLY A 465 -3.53 -9.25 1.24
CA GLY A 465 -3.05 -10.18 0.23
C GLY A 465 -3.26 -11.61 0.74
N ALA A 466 -3.89 -12.46 -0.06
CA ALA A 466 -4.25 -13.82 0.36
C ALA A 466 -3.86 -14.87 -0.68
N TYR A 467 -3.73 -16.11 -0.21
CA TYR A 467 -3.57 -17.30 -1.04
C TYR A 467 -4.11 -18.52 -0.26
N PRO A 468 -4.48 -19.62 -0.94
CA PRO A 468 -4.92 -20.83 -0.26
C PRO A 468 -3.87 -21.33 0.74
N LEU A 469 -4.33 -21.80 1.90
CA LEU A 469 -3.44 -22.44 2.87
C LEU A 469 -2.75 -23.66 2.21
N GLN A 470 -1.42 -23.69 2.28
CA GLN A 470 -0.63 -24.69 1.53
C GLN A 470 -0.75 -26.12 2.07
N SER A 471 -0.95 -26.27 3.38
CA SER A 471 -1.17 -27.57 4.01
C SER A 471 -2.54 -27.61 4.67
N THR A 472 -3.34 -28.62 4.31
CA THR A 472 -4.65 -28.88 4.92
C THR A 472 -4.68 -30.18 5.69
N VAL A 473 -3.64 -31.02 5.57
CA VAL A 473 -3.46 -32.26 6.34
C VAL A 473 -2.28 -32.09 7.28
N TYR A 474 -2.48 -32.48 8.54
CA TYR A 474 -1.46 -32.40 9.59
C TYR A 474 -1.32 -33.76 10.25
N GLU A 475 -0.28 -34.51 9.88
CA GLU A 475 -0.11 -35.94 10.21
C GLU A 475 -0.06 -36.24 11.72
N HIS A 476 0.36 -35.27 12.54
CA HIS A 476 0.64 -35.51 13.95
C HIS A 476 -0.10 -34.56 14.88
N GLU A 477 -0.83 -33.58 14.37
CA GLU A 477 -1.40 -32.48 15.12
C GLU A 477 -2.94 -32.51 15.11
N THR A 478 -3.54 -32.17 16.25
CA THR A 478 -4.96 -31.81 16.27
C THR A 478 -5.10 -30.34 15.91
N VAL A 479 -5.91 -30.06 14.89
CA VAL A 479 -6.08 -28.73 14.30
C VAL A 479 -7.53 -28.32 14.43
N PHE A 480 -7.78 -27.02 14.60
CA PHE A 480 -9.12 -26.47 14.59
C PHE A 480 -9.27 -25.36 13.55
N ARG A 481 -10.50 -25.20 13.09
CA ARG A 481 -10.98 -24.05 12.32
C ARG A 481 -12.05 -23.37 13.15
N ALA A 482 -12.01 -22.05 13.20
CA ALA A 482 -13.03 -21.26 13.86
C ALA A 482 -13.49 -20.10 12.99
N ARG A 483 -14.75 -19.74 13.18
CA ARG A 483 -15.40 -18.59 12.56
C ARG A 483 -16.19 -17.86 13.63
N THR A 484 -15.80 -16.64 13.95
CA THR A 484 -16.44 -15.84 14.99
C THR A 484 -17.00 -14.56 14.39
N TYR A 485 -18.15 -14.14 14.90
CA TYR A 485 -18.80 -12.91 14.47
C TYR A 485 -18.45 -11.80 15.45
N ALA A 486 -18.11 -10.61 14.95
CA ALA A 486 -18.00 -9.44 15.80
C ALA A 486 -19.36 -9.21 16.48
N THR A 487 -19.34 -9.09 17.81
CA THR A 487 -20.53 -8.70 18.56
C THR A 487 -20.90 -7.28 18.16
N THR A 488 -22.05 -7.12 17.51
CA THR A 488 -22.60 -5.80 17.21
C THR A 488 -22.78 -5.07 18.53
N GLY A 489 -22.05 -3.97 18.75
CA GLY A 489 -22.31 -3.08 19.87
C GLY A 489 -23.78 -2.69 19.85
N ALA A 490 -24.52 -3.06 20.89
CA ALA A 490 -25.95 -2.80 21.01
C ALA A 490 -26.25 -1.30 21.09
#